data_AF-A0AAW1HU27-F1
#
_entry.id   AF-A0AAW1HU27-F1
#
_cell.length_a   1.000
_cell.length_b   1.000
_cell.length_c   1.000
_cell.angle_alpha   90.00
_cell.angle_beta   90.00
_cell.angle_gamma   90.00
#
_symmetry.space_group_name_H-M   'P 1'
#
loop_
_entity.id
_entity.type
_entity.pdbx_description
1 polymer ?
#
loop_
_entity_poly.entity_id
_entity_poly.type
_entity_poly.pdbx_seq_one_letter_code
_entity_poly.pdbx_strand_id
1 'polypeptide(L)'
;MVLTRAHKDEIADLISSTLEKYFSNGEMGKNATSFESIVARYESSLNVITERLDGRISKLEENNLKLHKRLNDCEQYSRRNSLRIFGVEEEDNENVYDKIKKIFNKMEVNVEGHIDRCHCIGKNLSVNDVNKIKRVPTEGKKCKQKMYNCQIYILSETL
;
A
#
# COMPACT_ATOMS: atom_id res chain seq x y z
N MET A 1 8.68 -77.33 31.86
CA MET A 1 8.16 -76.73 33.10
C MET A 1 6.90 -75.97 32.74
N VAL A 2 5.72 -76.49 33.08
CA VAL A 2 4.43 -75.88 32.72
C VAL A 2 3.94 -75.09 33.93
N LEU A 3 3.73 -73.78 33.75
CA LEU A 3 3.14 -72.93 34.80
C LEU A 3 1.69 -73.38 35.04
N THR A 4 1.39 -73.70 36.30
CA THR A 4 0.04 -74.03 36.76
C THR A 4 -0.87 -72.81 36.65
N ARG A 5 -2.19 -73.01 36.57
CA ARG A 5 -3.16 -71.90 36.52
C ARG A 5 -3.00 -70.95 37.71
N ALA A 6 -2.84 -71.49 38.91
CA ALA A 6 -2.62 -70.71 40.13
C ALA A 6 -1.42 -69.75 40.02
N HIS A 7 -0.28 -70.19 39.48
CA HIS A 7 0.88 -69.30 39.30
C HIS A 7 0.61 -68.19 38.27
N LYS A 8 -0.24 -68.44 37.26
CA LYS A 8 -0.64 -67.40 36.30
C LYS A 8 -1.57 -66.38 36.94
N ASP A 9 -2.48 -66.84 37.79
CA ASP A 9 -3.43 -65.99 38.51
C ASP A 9 -2.69 -65.11 39.51
N GLU A 10 -1.73 -65.66 40.28
CA GLU A 10 -0.87 -64.88 41.20
C GLU A 10 -0.03 -63.82 40.48
N ILE A 11 0.52 -64.15 39.30
CA ILE A 11 1.27 -63.18 38.48
C ILE A 11 0.33 -62.09 37.97
N ALA A 12 -0.89 -62.44 37.54
CA ALA A 12 -1.87 -61.47 37.07
C ALA A 12 -2.32 -60.52 38.19
N ASP A 13 -2.52 -61.03 39.41
CA ASP A 13 -2.88 -60.25 40.58
C ASP A 13 -1.72 -59.32 41.01
N LEU A 14 -0.48 -59.81 40.95
CA LEU A 14 0.71 -59.01 41.24
C LEU A 14 0.90 -57.88 40.22
N ILE A 15 0.71 -58.16 38.93
CA ILE A 15 0.77 -57.14 37.87
C ILE A 15 -0.33 -56.11 38.07
N SER A 16 -1.56 -56.54 38.34
CA SER A 16 -2.72 -55.65 38.50
C SER A 16 -2.55 -54.74 39.71
N SER A 17 -2.20 -55.29 40.87
CA SER A 17 -1.95 -54.49 42.08
C SER A 17 -0.76 -53.53 41.95
N THR A 18 0.29 -53.93 41.23
CA THR A 18 1.43 -53.06 40.94
C THR A 18 1.01 -51.92 40.03
N LEU A 19 0.29 -52.20 38.94
CA LEU A 19 -0.22 -51.19 38.03
C LEU A 19 -1.16 -50.23 38.73
N GLU A 20 -2.12 -50.72 39.52
CA GLU A 20 -3.03 -49.89 40.30
C GLU A 20 -2.30 -48.95 41.23
N LYS A 21 -1.23 -49.40 41.90
CA LYS A 21 -0.40 -48.55 42.75
C LYS A 21 0.36 -47.48 41.95
N TYR A 22 0.90 -47.82 40.79
CA TYR A 22 1.57 -46.86 39.91
C TYR A 22 0.60 -45.81 39.35
N PHE A 23 -0.62 -46.20 38.97
CA PHE A 23 -1.64 -45.27 38.49
C PHE A 23 -2.26 -44.43 39.63
N SER A 24 -2.39 -45.00 40.82
CA SER A 24 -2.90 -44.31 42.01
C SER A 24 -1.91 -43.32 42.64
N ASN A 25 -0.61 -43.49 42.39
CA ASN A 25 0.44 -42.57 42.87
C ASN A 25 0.32 -41.15 42.30
N GLY A 26 -0.61 -40.87 41.37
CA GLY A 26 -1.11 -39.53 41.07
C GLY A 26 -0.11 -38.58 40.39
N GLU A 27 1.15 -38.96 40.25
CA GLU A 27 2.19 -38.14 39.59
C GLU A 27 1.86 -37.88 38.12
N MET A 28 1.31 -38.88 37.42
CA MET A 28 0.87 -38.71 36.02
C MET A 28 -0.35 -37.77 35.91
N GLY A 29 -1.29 -37.84 36.85
CA GLY A 29 -2.47 -36.94 36.90
C GLY A 29 -2.13 -35.49 37.28
N LYS A 30 -1.15 -35.28 38.17
CA LYS A 30 -0.61 -33.95 38.50
C LYS A 30 0.12 -33.32 37.31
N ASN A 31 0.87 -34.12 36.54
CA ASN A 31 1.51 -33.65 35.33
C ASN A 31 0.51 -33.32 34.22
N ALA A 32 -0.54 -34.14 34.04
CA ALA A 32 -1.61 -33.88 33.09
C ALA A 32 -2.34 -32.56 33.39
N THR A 33 -2.75 -32.34 34.64
CA THR A 33 -3.42 -31.10 35.07
C THR A 33 -2.51 -29.87 34.97
N SER A 34 -1.21 -30.00 35.30
CA SER A 34 -0.25 -28.91 35.10
C SER A 34 -0.10 -28.56 33.62
N PHE A 35 0.00 -29.57 32.74
CA PHE A 35 0.09 -29.37 31.29
C PHE A 35 -1.15 -28.67 30.73
N GLU A 36 -2.34 -29.11 31.14
CA GLU A 36 -3.61 -28.51 30.74
C GLU A 36 -3.72 -27.04 31.17
N SER A 37 -3.25 -26.71 32.37
CA SER A 37 -3.19 -25.31 32.83
C SER A 37 -2.21 -24.44 32.04
N ILE A 38 -1.14 -25.02 31.49
CA ILE A 38 -0.16 -24.31 30.66
C ILE A 38 -0.74 -24.06 29.27
N VAL A 39 -1.38 -25.07 28.68
CA VAL A 39 -2.07 -24.95 27.38
C VAL A 39 -3.14 -23.86 27.45
N ALA A 40 -4.00 -23.86 28.47
CA ALA A 40 -5.04 -22.85 28.65
C ALA A 40 -4.47 -21.41 28.77
N ARG A 41 -3.32 -21.25 29.42
CA ARG A 41 -2.64 -19.93 29.50
C ARG A 41 -2.10 -19.47 28.15
N TYR A 42 -1.53 -20.39 27.36
CA TYR A 42 -1.05 -20.06 26.02
C TYR A 42 -2.20 -19.73 25.08
N GLU A 43 -3.29 -20.48 25.10
CA GLU A 43 -4.50 -20.19 24.31
C GLU A 43 -5.07 -18.81 24.66
N SER A 44 -5.18 -18.49 25.94
CA SER A 44 -5.64 -17.18 26.40
C SER A 44 -4.71 -16.05 25.93
N SER A 45 -3.39 -16.28 26.01
CA SER A 45 -2.39 -15.30 25.55
C SER A 45 -2.43 -15.10 24.04
N LEU A 46 -2.62 -16.17 23.28
CA LEU A 46 -2.76 -16.13 21.82
C LEU A 46 -4.01 -15.36 21.42
N ASN A 47 -5.16 -15.58 22.07
CA ASN A 47 -6.39 -14.86 21.78
C ASN A 47 -6.22 -13.33 21.98
N VAL A 48 -5.61 -12.92 23.09
CA VAL A 48 -5.34 -11.50 23.36
C VAL A 48 -4.42 -10.89 22.29
N ILE A 49 -3.40 -11.63 21.84
CA ILE A 49 -2.50 -11.16 20.79
C ILE A 49 -3.24 -11.03 19.46
N THR A 50 -4.05 -12.03 19.09
CA THR A 50 -4.84 -12.03 17.86
C THR A 50 -5.80 -10.84 17.82
N GLU A 51 -6.59 -10.63 18.88
CA GLU A 51 -7.50 -9.48 18.98
C GLU A 51 -6.76 -8.14 18.89
N ARG A 52 -5.59 -8.05 19.53
CA ARG A 52 -4.76 -6.83 19.47
C ARG A 52 -4.22 -6.58 18.07
N LEU A 53 -3.82 -7.63 17.35
CA LEU A 53 -3.32 -7.53 15.99
C LEU A 53 -4.44 -7.14 15.02
N ASP A 54 -5.60 -7.78 15.13
CA ASP A 54 -6.78 -7.46 14.31
C ASP A 54 -7.21 -6.00 14.52
N GLY A 55 -7.28 -5.55 15.77
CA GLY A 55 -7.58 -4.15 16.08
C GLY A 55 -6.55 -3.15 15.53
N ARG A 56 -5.28 -3.55 15.41
CA ARG A 56 -4.25 -2.71 14.76
C ARG A 56 -4.40 -2.70 13.25
N ILE A 57 -4.69 -3.85 12.64
CA ILE A 57 -4.91 -3.97 11.19
C ILE A 57 -6.08 -3.08 10.79
N SER A 58 -7.24 -3.20 11.45
CA SER A 58 -8.41 -2.38 11.12
C SER A 58 -8.15 -0.89 11.24
N LYS A 59 -7.43 -0.45 12.29
CA LYS A 59 -7.03 0.97 12.46
C LYS A 59 -6.08 1.44 11.36
N LEU A 60 -5.13 0.59 10.96
CA LEU A 60 -4.19 0.92 9.89
C LEU A 60 -4.92 1.04 8.56
N GLU A 61 -5.83 0.12 8.24
CA GLU A 61 -6.66 0.16 7.03
C GLU A 61 -7.53 1.42 6.99
N GLU A 62 -8.21 1.76 8.09
CA GLU A 62 -9.01 2.97 8.19
C GLU A 62 -8.17 4.24 7.96
N ASN A 63 -7.00 4.31 8.59
CA ASN A 63 -6.08 5.43 8.40
C ASN A 63 -5.56 5.51 6.97
N ASN A 64 -5.26 4.37 6.35
CA ASN A 64 -4.78 4.32 4.98
C ASN A 64 -5.86 4.84 4.01
N LEU A 65 -7.10 4.42 4.19
CA LEU A 65 -8.25 4.94 3.43
C LEU A 65 -8.43 6.45 3.62
N LYS A 66 -8.32 6.94 4.87
CA LYS A 66 -8.41 8.38 5.17
C LYS A 66 -7.28 9.18 4.50
N LEU A 67 -6.05 8.66 4.54
CA LEU A 67 -4.90 9.30 3.91
C LEU A 67 -5.03 9.34 2.39
N HIS A 68 -5.48 8.24 1.77
CA HIS A 68 -5.74 8.19 0.34
C HIS A 68 -6.80 9.21 -0.10
N LYS A 69 -7.89 9.36 0.65
CA LYS A 69 -8.90 10.38 0.37
C LYS A 69 -8.31 11.79 0.45
N ARG A 70 -7.60 12.12 1.54
CA ARG A 70 -6.95 13.43 1.70
C ARG A 70 -5.94 13.73 0.60
N LEU A 71 -5.14 12.73 0.21
CA LEU A 71 -4.16 12.88 -0.86
C LEU A 71 -4.85 13.19 -2.19
N ASN A 72 -5.91 12.45 -2.52
CA ASN A 72 -6.71 12.72 -3.71
C ASN A 72 -7.34 14.13 -3.68
N ASP A 73 -7.87 14.56 -2.54
CA ASP A 73 -8.44 15.91 -2.38
C ASP A 73 -7.36 16.99 -2.59
N CYS A 74 -6.17 16.81 -2.02
CA CYS A 74 -5.03 17.72 -2.21
C CYS A 74 -4.56 17.75 -3.68
N GLU A 75 -4.46 16.59 -4.34
CA GLU A 75 -4.11 16.52 -5.75
C GLU A 75 -5.14 17.24 -6.62
N GLN A 76 -6.43 17.01 -6.37
CA GLN A 76 -7.51 17.67 -7.08
C GLN A 76 -7.50 19.19 -6.85
N TYR A 77 -7.26 19.63 -5.61
CA TYR A 77 -7.11 21.04 -5.29
C TYR A 77 -5.96 21.68 -6.07
N SER A 78 -4.81 21.01 -6.15
CA SER A 78 -3.67 21.48 -6.96
C SER A 78 -3.98 21.52 -8.47
N ARG A 79 -4.81 20.58 -8.98
CA ARG A 79 -5.20 20.53 -10.40
C ARG A 79 -6.22 21.61 -10.77
N ARG A 80 -7.10 22.00 -9.85
CA ARG A 80 -8.19 22.97 -10.12
C ARG A 80 -7.68 24.30 -10.67
N ASN A 81 -6.54 24.76 -10.16
CA ASN A 81 -5.92 26.03 -10.58
C ASN A 81 -4.77 25.79 -11.58
N SER A 82 -4.72 24.64 -12.25
CA SER A 82 -3.66 24.31 -13.21
C SER A 82 -4.24 23.99 -14.58
N LEU A 83 -3.75 24.67 -15.62
CA LEU A 83 -4.09 24.41 -17.01
C LEU A 83 -2.99 23.62 -17.72
N ARG A 84 -3.43 22.60 -18.47
CA ARG A 84 -2.54 21.78 -19.29
C ARG A 84 -2.71 22.14 -20.76
N ILE A 85 -1.66 22.64 -21.39
CA ILE A 85 -1.68 23.12 -22.77
C ILE A 85 -0.88 22.14 -23.64
N PHE A 86 -1.51 21.65 -24.71
CA PHE A 86 -0.95 20.67 -25.64
C PHE A 86 -0.70 21.30 -27.02
N GLY A 87 0.14 20.65 -27.82
CA GLY A 87 0.28 21.00 -29.24
C GLY A 87 1.17 22.21 -29.51
N VAL A 88 1.99 22.63 -28.54
CA VAL A 88 2.89 23.76 -28.67
C VAL A 88 4.26 23.28 -29.16
N GLU A 89 4.81 23.94 -30.17
CA GLU A 89 6.08 23.57 -30.79
C GLU A 89 7.27 23.66 -29.81
N GLU A 90 8.17 22.68 -29.91
CA GLU A 90 9.40 22.60 -29.11
C GLU A 90 10.50 23.53 -29.64
N GLU A 91 11.05 24.35 -28.76
CA GLU A 91 12.30 25.09 -29.01
C GLU A 91 13.32 24.81 -27.89
N ASP A 92 14.60 24.80 -28.25
CA ASP A 92 15.70 24.67 -27.30
C ASP A 92 15.87 25.98 -26.51
N ASN A 93 16.12 25.89 -25.20
CA ASN A 93 16.23 27.03 -24.28
C ASN A 93 15.03 28.00 -24.31
N GLU A 94 13.82 27.48 -24.51
CA GLU A 94 12.61 28.31 -24.58
C GLU A 94 12.21 28.89 -23.22
N ASN A 95 11.80 30.18 -23.22
CA ASN A 95 11.07 30.73 -22.09
C ASN A 95 9.60 30.29 -22.17
N VAL A 96 9.27 29.30 -21.36
CA VAL A 96 7.93 28.72 -21.26
C VAL A 96 6.87 29.78 -20.96
N TYR A 97 7.16 30.72 -20.06
CA TYR A 97 6.22 31.76 -19.66
C TYR A 97 5.83 32.64 -20.85
N ASP A 98 6.82 33.11 -21.61
CA ASP A 98 6.59 33.99 -22.76
C ASP A 98 5.82 33.29 -23.88
N LYS A 99 6.11 32.00 -24.13
CA LYS A 99 5.36 31.20 -25.11
C LYS A 99 3.90 31.09 -24.72
N ILE A 100 3.61 30.79 -23.47
CA ILE A 100 2.23 30.66 -22.99
C ILE A 100 1.52 32.02 -22.99
N LYS A 101 2.19 33.10 -22.56
CA LYS A 101 1.65 34.47 -22.65
C LYS A 101 1.26 34.83 -24.08
N LYS A 102 2.08 34.49 -25.08
CA LYS A 102 1.75 34.68 -26.50
C LYS A 102 0.50 33.92 -26.94
N ILE A 103 0.28 32.70 -26.43
CA ILE A 103 -0.91 31.90 -26.75
C ILE A 103 -2.16 32.56 -26.18
N PHE A 104 -2.14 32.95 -24.89
CA PHE A 104 -3.28 33.62 -24.26
C PHE A 104 -3.58 34.99 -24.88
N ASN A 105 -2.54 35.77 -25.22
CA ASN A 105 -2.71 37.04 -25.91
C ASN A 105 -3.38 36.88 -27.29
N LYS A 106 -3.09 35.79 -28.02
CA LYS A 106 -3.77 35.48 -29.30
C LYS A 106 -5.25 35.13 -29.12
N MET A 107 -5.63 34.67 -27.92
CA MET A 107 -7.02 34.39 -27.54
C MET A 107 -7.68 35.60 -26.86
N GLU A 108 -7.02 36.77 -26.85
CA GLU A 108 -7.51 37.99 -26.19
C GLU A 108 -7.73 37.84 -24.67
N VAL A 109 -7.02 36.90 -24.04
CA VAL A 109 -7.05 36.68 -22.59
C VAL A 109 -5.78 37.24 -21.95
N ASN A 110 -5.93 38.21 -21.05
CA ASN A 110 -4.81 38.72 -20.26
C ASN A 110 -4.53 37.81 -19.05
N VAL A 111 -3.32 37.25 -19.00
CA VAL A 111 -2.87 36.35 -17.92
C VAL A 111 -1.65 36.91 -17.16
N GLU A 112 -1.27 38.16 -17.44
CA GLU A 112 -0.13 38.81 -16.79
C GLU A 112 -0.37 38.96 -15.29
N GLY A 113 0.60 38.56 -14.47
CA GLY A 113 0.46 38.53 -13.00
C GLY A 113 -0.43 37.42 -12.44
N HIS A 114 -1.13 36.66 -13.29
CA HIS A 114 -2.02 35.56 -12.87
C HIS A 114 -1.38 34.17 -12.96
N ILE A 115 -0.23 34.05 -13.66
CA ILE A 115 0.55 32.82 -13.75
C ILE A 115 1.66 32.85 -12.70
N ASP A 116 1.60 31.93 -11.75
CA ASP A 116 2.61 31.78 -10.70
C ASP A 116 3.75 30.84 -11.15
N ARG A 117 3.37 29.66 -11.64
CA ARG A 117 4.32 28.64 -12.09
C ARG A 117 3.93 28.12 -13.44
N CYS A 118 4.87 28.06 -14.38
CA CYS A 118 4.68 27.32 -15.61
C CYS A 118 5.93 26.52 -15.99
N HIS A 119 5.74 25.27 -16.38
CA HIS A 119 6.82 24.37 -16.76
C HIS A 119 6.35 23.35 -17.80
N CYS A 120 7.31 22.83 -18.57
CA CYS A 120 7.09 21.69 -19.44
C CYS A 120 6.89 20.42 -18.60
N ILE A 121 5.94 19.59 -18.98
CA ILE A 121 5.80 18.23 -18.44
C ILE A 121 6.23 17.22 -19.49
N GLY A 122 7.19 16.37 -19.13
CA GLY A 122 7.71 15.30 -19.97
C GLY A 122 9.22 15.21 -19.89
N LYS A 123 9.78 14.06 -20.26
CA LYS A 123 11.23 13.93 -20.39
C LYS A 123 11.67 14.75 -21.61
N ASN A 124 12.70 15.58 -21.46
CA ASN A 124 13.48 16.03 -22.60
C ASN A 124 13.99 14.76 -23.28
N LEU A 125 13.43 14.41 -24.44
CA LEU A 125 13.90 13.25 -25.20
C LEU A 125 15.36 13.53 -25.54
N SER A 126 16.28 12.82 -24.90
CA SER A 126 17.69 12.89 -25.25
C SER A 126 17.83 12.43 -26.71
N VAL A 127 18.83 12.93 -27.43
CA VAL A 127 19.08 12.59 -28.84
C VAL A 127 19.14 11.06 -29.06
N ASN A 128 19.48 10.29 -28.03
CA ASN A 128 19.55 8.82 -28.06
C ASN A 128 18.19 8.10 -27.92
N ASP A 129 17.16 8.76 -27.39
CA ASP A 129 15.80 8.18 -27.23
C ASP A 129 14.94 8.33 -28.50
N VAL A 130 15.38 9.15 -29.46
CA VAL A 130 14.65 9.51 -30.68
C VAL A 130 14.41 8.29 -31.59
N ASN A 131 15.23 7.23 -31.47
CA ASN A 131 15.10 6.04 -32.31
C ASN A 131 14.01 5.05 -31.87
N LYS A 132 13.37 5.23 -30.71
CA LYS A 132 12.38 4.26 -30.19
C LYS A 132 10.90 4.62 -30.40
N ILE A 133 10.58 5.84 -30.81
CA ILE A 133 9.19 6.25 -31.05
C ILE A 133 9.01 6.62 -32.53
N LYS A 134 8.99 5.60 -33.40
CA LYS A 134 8.46 5.77 -34.76
C LYS A 134 6.94 5.84 -34.68
N ARG A 135 6.36 7.04 -34.61
CA ARG A 135 4.94 7.26 -34.94
C ARG A 135 4.82 7.57 -36.43
N VAL A 136 3.75 7.04 -37.03
CA VAL A 136 3.41 7.03 -38.46
C VAL A 136 3.50 8.44 -39.07
N PRO A 137 4.11 8.62 -40.25
CA PRO A 137 4.21 9.92 -40.88
C PRO A 137 2.87 10.29 -41.51
N THR A 138 2.19 11.30 -40.98
CA THR A 138 1.26 12.11 -41.76
C THR A 138 2.05 13.17 -42.50
N GLU A 139 1.76 13.33 -43.79
CA GLU A 139 2.39 14.32 -44.67
C GLU A 139 2.18 15.73 -44.11
N GLY A 140 3.28 16.42 -43.79
CA GLY A 140 3.27 17.80 -43.31
C GLY A 140 3.89 17.97 -41.93
N LYS A 141 5.19 18.29 -41.91
CA LYS A 141 5.99 18.79 -40.78
C LYS A 141 6.04 17.90 -39.54
N LYS A 142 7.22 17.31 -39.30
CA LYS A 142 7.61 16.67 -38.02
C LYS A 142 7.79 17.74 -36.93
N CYS A 143 6.74 18.45 -36.52
CA CYS A 143 6.82 19.32 -35.35
C CYS A 143 6.69 18.45 -34.10
N LYS A 144 7.78 18.36 -33.32
CA LYS A 144 7.71 17.82 -31.97
C LYS A 144 6.85 18.78 -31.14
N GLN A 145 5.90 18.26 -30.37
CA GLN A 145 4.95 19.05 -29.58
C GLN A 145 5.17 18.76 -28.09
N LYS A 146 5.28 19.83 -27.29
CA LYS A 146 5.36 19.77 -25.84
C LYS A 146 3.99 19.90 -25.19
N MET A 147 3.97 19.52 -23.92
CA MET A 147 2.85 19.66 -23.02
C MET A 147 3.28 20.53 -21.85
N TYR A 148 2.56 21.62 -21.65
CA TYR A 148 2.82 22.58 -20.59
C TYR A 148 1.82 22.41 -19.47
N ASN A 149 2.26 22.65 -18.25
CA ASN A 149 1.37 22.81 -17.12
C ASN A 149 1.65 24.17 -16.48
N CYS A 150 0.65 25.04 -16.50
CA CYS A 150 0.72 26.33 -15.87
C CYS A 150 -0.31 26.41 -14.75
N GLN A 151 0.13 26.80 -13.55
CA GLN A 151 -0.74 27.10 -12.45
C GLN A 151 -1.18 28.57 -12.54
N ILE A 152 -2.47 28.78 -12.77
CA ILE A 152 -3.10 30.09 -12.90
C ILE A 152 -3.96 30.34 -11.68
N TYR A 153 -3.70 31.45 -10.98
CA TYR A 153 -4.54 31.91 -9.90
C TYR A 153 -5.59 32.84 -10.48
N ILE A 154 -6.81 32.32 -10.62
CA ILE A 154 -7.98 33.16 -10.83
C ILE A 154 -8.30 33.76 -9.46
N LEU A 155 -7.92 35.02 -9.25
CA LEU A 155 -8.40 35.78 -8.09
C LEU A 155 -9.92 35.84 -8.23
N SER A 156 -10.64 35.22 -7.30
CA SER A 156 -12.09 35.23 -7.24
C SER A 156 -12.60 36.58 -6.72
N GLU A 157 -12.29 37.65 -7.45
CA GLU A 157 -12.79 39.00 -7.23
C GLU A 157 -13.09 39.68 -8.57
N THR A 158 -13.94 39.06 -9.38
CA THR A 158 -14.81 39.74 -10.37
C THR A 158 -15.82 38.72 -10.92
N LEU A 159 -16.91 38.52 -10.19
CA LEU A 159 -18.24 38.18 -10.71
C LEU A 159 -19.28 38.80 -9.79
#